data_AF-A0A8C4LPN5-F1
#
_entry.id   AF-A0A8C4LPN5-F1
#
_cell.length_a   1.000
_cell.length_b   1.000
_cell.length_c   1.000
_cell.angle_alpha   90.00
_cell.angle_beta   90.00
_cell.angle_gamma   90.00
#
_symmetry.space_group_name_H-M   'P 1'
#
loop_
_entity.id
_entity.type
_entity.pdbx_description
1 polymer ?
#
loop_
_entity_poly.entity_id
_entity_poly.type
_entity_poly.pdbx_seq_one_letter_code
_entity_poly.pdbx_strand_id
1 'polypeptide(L)' 'MLLEEVRAGDRLSGAAARGDVQEVRRLLHRELVHPDALNRFGKTALQGLPSFLEDSLFS' A
#
# COMPACT_ATOMS: atom_id res chain seq x y z
N MET A 1 11.05 -14.45 -9.13
CA MET A 1 9.96 -13.63 -9.69
C MET A 1 8.90 -13.26 -8.64
N LEU A 2 8.41 -14.17 -7.78
CA LEU A 2 7.43 -13.81 -6.72
C LEU A 2 7.95 -12.86 -5.61
N LEU A 3 9.24 -12.91 -5.26
CA LEU A 3 9.80 -12.09 -4.18
C LEU A 3 9.86 -10.58 -4.51
N GLU A 4 9.93 -10.21 -5.79
CA GLU A 4 9.98 -8.79 -6.18
C GLU A 4 8.59 -8.15 -6.14
N GLU A 5 7.55 -8.86 -6.58
CA GLU A 5 6.15 -8.44 -6.46
C GLU A 5 5.72 -8.25 -5.00
N VAL A 6 6.06 -9.20 -4.12
CA VAL A 6 5.74 -9.10 -2.69
C VAL A 6 6.45 -7.90 -2.04
N ARG A 7 7.70 -7.62 -2.43
CA ARG A 7 8.44 -6.44 -1.96
C ARG A 7 7.83 -5.13 -2.49
N ALA A 8 7.32 -5.12 -3.71
CA ALA A 8 6.65 -3.97 -4.30
C ALA A 8 5.30 -3.71 -3.62
N GLY A 9 4.52 -4.76 -3.36
CA GLY A 9 3.28 -4.70 -2.57
C GLY A 9 3.52 -4.21 -1.14
N ASP A 10 4.58 -4.68 -0.47
CA ASP A 10 4.96 -4.21 0.87
C ASP A 10 5.30 -2.70 0.87
N ARG A 11 6.03 -2.20 -0.13
CA ARG A 11 6.35 -0.77 -0.26
C ARG A 11 5.10 0.06 -0.55
N LEU A 12 4.24 -0.42 -1.45
CA LEU A 12 3.02 0.27 -1.84
C LEU A 12 2.02 0.32 -0.66
N SER A 13 1.78 -0.81 0.01
CA SER A 13 0.98 -0.85 1.24
C SER A 13 1.58 0.02 2.35
N GLY A 14 2.90 0.01 2.52
CA GLY A 14 3.56 0.84 3.54
C GLY A 14 3.49 2.33 3.26
N ALA A 15 3.59 2.75 2.00
CA ALA A 15 3.39 4.14 1.59
C ALA A 15 1.94 4.58 1.77
N ALA A 16 0.98 3.74 1.36
CA ALA A 16 -0.45 3.98 1.54
C ALA A 16 -0.82 4.09 3.03
N ALA A 17 -0.34 3.16 3.87
CA ALA A 17 -0.63 3.16 5.30
C ALA A 17 -0.08 4.38 6.06
N ARG A 18 1.00 4.98 5.54
CA ARG A 18 1.57 6.23 6.08
C ARG A 18 0.89 7.49 5.55
N GLY A 19 -0.01 7.36 4.57
CA GLY A 19 -0.60 8.50 3.86
C GLY A 19 0.40 9.21 2.93
N ASP A 20 1.50 8.55 2.53
CA ASP A 20 2.52 9.14 1.66
C ASP A 20 2.11 9.03 0.18
N VAL A 21 1.27 9.98 -0.24
CA VAL A 21 0.74 10.06 -1.61
C VAL A 21 1.84 10.24 -2.66
N GLN A 22 2.96 10.89 -2.32
CA GLN A 22 4.06 11.10 -3.25
C GLN A 22 4.77 9.79 -3.55
N GLU A 23 5.04 8.99 -2.52
CA GLU A 23 5.66 7.68 -2.68
C GLU A 23 4.73 6.70 -3.39
N VAL A 24 3.42 6.70 -3.06
CA VAL A 24 2.42 5.88 -3.79
C VAL A 24 2.39 6.26 -5.28
N ARG A 25 2.34 7.56 -5.61
CA ARG A 25 2.37 8.00 -7.01
C ARG A 25 3.66 7.59 -7.71
N ARG A 26 4.81 7.68 -7.03
CA ARG A 26 6.11 7.28 -7.56
C ARG A 26 6.14 5.78 -7.88
N LEU A 27 5.64 4.94 -6.97
CA LEU A 27 5.59 3.49 -7.15
C LEU A 27 4.64 3.09 -8.30
N LEU A 28 3.47 3.72 -8.40
CA LEU A 28 2.50 3.42 -9.47
C LEU A 28 2.93 3.94 -10.84
N HIS A 29 3.46 5.17 -10.93
CA HIS A 29 3.73 5.82 -12.22
C HIS A 29 5.17 5.68 -12.71
N ARG A 30 6.15 5.56 -11.81
CA ARG A 30 7.57 5.43 -12.20
C ARG A 30 8.06 4.00 -12.14
N GLU A 31 7.67 3.25 -11.12
CA GLU A 31 8.09 1.85 -10.94
C GLU A 31 7.08 0.85 -11.54
N LEU A 32 5.93 1.34 -12.07
CA LEU A 32 4.87 0.53 -12.68
C LEU A 32 4.41 -0.62 -11.77
N VAL A 33 4.45 -0.39 -10.45
CA VAL A 33 3.96 -1.36 -9.47
C VAL A 33 2.47 -1.50 -9.65
N HIS A 34 1.99 -2.75 -9.74
CA HIS A 34 0.57 -3.00 -9.88
C HIS A 34 -0.19 -2.46 -8.64
N PRO A 35 -1.27 -1.69 -8.81
CA PRO A 35 -2.03 -1.17 -7.67
C PRO A 35 -2.62 -2.29 -6.79
N ASP A 36 -2.93 -3.43 -7.41
CA ASP A 36 -3.39 -4.64 -6.71
C ASP A 36 -2.24 -5.56 -6.27
N ALA A 37 -0.99 -5.09 -6.28
CA ALA A 37 0.13 -5.87 -5.76
C ALA A 37 -0.13 -6.25 -4.31
N LEU A 38 -0.11 -7.56 -4.05
CA LEU A 38 -0.30 -8.10 -2.72
C LEU A 38 0.99 -7.93 -1.91
N ASN A 39 0.83 -7.42 -0.69
CA ASN A 39 1.91 -7.38 0.28
C ASN A 39 2.18 -8.79 0.85
N ARG A 40 3.16 -8.92 1.73
CA ARG A 40 3.51 -10.21 2.39
C ARG A 40 2.39 -10.81 3.23
N PHE A 41 1.35 -10.03 3.55
CA PHE A 41 0.17 -10.46 4.29
C PHE A 41 -0.99 -10.85 3.35
N GLY A 42 -0.79 -10.84 2.03
CA GLY A 42 -1.82 -11.14 1.05
C GLY A 42 -2.89 -10.05 0.93
N LYS A 43 -2.61 -8.82 1.36
CA LYS A 43 -3.51 -7.67 1.23
C LYS A 43 -3.03 -6.70 0.17
N THR A 44 -3.96 -6.02 -0.50
CA THR A 44 -3.62 -4.91 -1.41
C THR A 44 -3.28 -3.64 -0.63
N ALA A 45 -2.70 -2.64 -1.30
CA ALA A 45 -2.47 -1.32 -0.71
C ALA A 45 -3.78 -0.65 -0.23
N LEU A 46 -4.89 -0.89 -0.94
CA LEU A 46 -6.23 -0.39 -0.56
C LEU A 46 -6.81 -1.13 0.66
N GLN A 47 -6.70 -2.46 0.74
CA GLN A 47 -7.15 -3.24 1.90
C GLN A 47 -6.24 -3.10 3.13
N GLY A 48 -4.96 -2.82 2.90
CA GLY A 48 -3.95 -2.63 3.92
C GLY A 48 -3.89 -1.20 4.47
N LEU A 49 -4.67 -0.27 3.89
CA LEU A 49 -4.89 1.02 4.51
C LEU A 49 -5.46 0.76 5.92
N PRO A 50 -4.77 1.19 6.98
CA PRO A 50 -5.38 1.19 8.29
C PRO A 50 -6.67 2.02 8.16
N SER A 51 -7.78 1.42 8.56
CA SER A 51 -9.06 2.07 8.76
C SER A 51 -8.94 3.10 9.89
N PHE A 52 -8.12 4.14 9.72
CA PHE A 52 -7.96 5.26 10.65
C PHE A 52 -9.15 6.23 10.62
N LEU A 53 -10.27 5.84 10.02
CA LEU A 53 -11.48 6.66 9.94
C LEU A 53 -12.64 6.13 10.79
N GLU A 54 -12.48 5.01 11.51
CA GLU A 54 -13.55 4.53 12.41
C GLU A 54 -13.32 4.87 13.88
N ASP A 55 -12.06 5.04 14.33
CA ASP A 55 -11.76 5.27 15.75
C ASP A 55 -11.75 6.75 16.18
N SER A 56 -11.72 7.72 15.25
CA SER A 56 -11.71 9.17 15.58
C SER A 56 -13.07 9.86 15.53
N LEU A 57 -14.17 9.11 15.32
CA LEU A 57 -15.53 9.66 15.40
C LEU A 57 -16.26 9.33 16.72
N PHE A 58 -15.60 8.64 17.66
CA PHE A 58 -16.19 8.21 18.93
C PHE A 58 -15.52 8.74 20.20
N SER A 59 -14.66 9.77 20.14
CA SER A 59 -14.08 10.42 21.34
C SER A 59 -14.26 11.92 21.37
#